data_AF-A0A3N5K7T0-F1
#
_entry.id   AF-A0A3N5K7T0-F1
#
_cell.length_a   1.000
_cell.length_b   1.000
_cell.length_c   1.000
_cell.angle_alpha   90.00
_cell.angle_beta   90.00
_cell.angle_gamma   90.00
#
_symmetry.space_group_name_H-M   'P 1'
#
loop_
_entity.id
_entity.type
_entity.pdbx_description
1 polymer ?
#
loop_
_entity_poly.entity_id
_entity_poly.type
_entity_poly.pdbx_seq_one_letter_code
_entity_poly.pdbx_strand_id
1 'polypeptide(L)'
;MLQRASDLLRRGTEVAVMVLMTILVAIVVASVLFRYILLSPLTWSEEVGRYLMIWLGFLAASLAVRQGLHVGVDFVVQSVRPEIAVWMRRLAHVAMA
;
A
#
# COMPACT_ATOMS: atom_id res chain seq x y z
N MET A 1 23.19 12.01 12.72
CA MET A 1 21.90 12.73 12.87
C MET A 1 20.90 12.37 11.77
N LEU A 2 21.31 12.38 10.48
CA LEU A 2 20.45 12.02 9.34
C LEU A 2 19.82 10.61 9.44
N GLN A 3 20.58 9.61 9.91
CA GLN A 3 20.07 8.23 10.08
C GLN A 3 18.94 8.12 11.12
N ARG A 4 19.02 8.87 12.23
CA ARG A 4 17.95 8.87 13.25
C ARG A 4 16.69 9.55 12.72
N ALA A 5 16.84 10.60 11.91
CA ALA A 5 15.70 11.28 11.30
C ALA A 5 14.98 10.39 10.27
N SER A 6 15.73 9.63 9.46
CA SER A 6 15.13 8.68 8.52
C SER A 6 14.41 7.53 9.23
N ASP A 7 14.96 7.03 10.33
CA ASP A 7 14.35 5.94 11.10
C ASP A 7 13.06 6.40 11.80
N LEU A 8 13.04 7.64 12.29
CA LEU A 8 11.85 8.22 12.90
C LEU A 8 10.72 8.42 11.89
N LEU A 9 11.04 8.99 10.72
CA LEU A 9 10.10 9.16 9.62
C LEU A 9 9.54 7.81 9.17
N ARG A 10 10.41 6.80 9.03
CA ARG A 10 10.00 5.45 8.66
C ARG A 10 8.98 4.88 9.64
N ARG A 11 9.30 4.87 10.94
CA ARG A 11 8.38 4.35 11.97
C ARG A 11 7.07 5.13 12.00
N GLY A 12 7.13 6.45 11.84
CA GLY A 12 5.94 7.29 11.73
C GLY A 12 5.05 6.88 10.55
N THR A 13 5.63 6.66 9.37
CA THR A 13 4.90 6.19 8.18
C THR A 13 4.31 4.79 8.39
N GLU A 14 5.07 3.84 8.94
CA GLU A 14 4.59 2.48 9.23
C GLU A 14 3.40 2.49 10.21
N VAL A 15 3.49 3.26 11.29
CA VAL A 15 2.40 3.43 12.26
C VAL A 15 1.19 4.10 11.61
N ALA A 16 1.39 5.16 10.82
CA ALA A 16 0.31 5.84 10.11
C ALA A 16 -0.45 4.88 9.16
N VAL A 17 0.27 4.06 8.39
CA VAL A 17 -0.33 3.05 7.51
C VAL A 17 -1.18 2.04 8.30
N MET A 18 -0.64 1.51 9.41
CA MET A 18 -1.37 0.56 10.25
C MET A 18 -2.66 1.17 10.84
N VAL A 19 -2.59 2.41 11.31
CA VAL A 19 -3.74 3.13 11.88
C VAL A 19 -4.79 3.39 10.80
N LEU A 20 -4.40 3.93 9.64
CA LEU A 20 -5.32 4.23 8.55
C LEU A 20 -5.99 2.97 8.00
N MET A 21 -5.24 1.87 7.84
CA MET A 21 -5.78 0.57 7.42
C MET A 21 -6.81 0.04 8.43
N THR A 22 -6.50 0.12 9.73
CA THR A 22 -7.42 -0.32 10.78
C THR A 22 -8.72 0.50 10.75
N ILE A 23 -8.63 1.82 10.60
CA ILE A 23 -9.78 2.71 10.49
C ILE A 23 -10.61 2.36 9.23
N LEU A 24 -9.96 2.18 8.08
CA LEU A 24 -10.63 1.83 6.83
C LEU A 24 -11.42 0.52 6.97
N VAL A 25 -10.79 -0.53 7.53
CA VAL A 25 -11.45 -1.82 7.78
C VAL A 25 -12.64 -1.65 8.73
N ALA A 26 -12.46 -0.91 9.84
CA ALA A 26 -13.55 -0.66 10.78
C ALA A 26 -14.73 0.07 10.13
N ILE A 27 -14.49 1.07 9.28
CA ILE A 27 -15.53 1.79 8.54
C ILE A 27 -16.26 0.86 7.56
N VAL A 28 -15.53 0.03 6.82
CA VAL A 28 -16.15 -0.93 5.87
C VAL A 28 -17.02 -1.93 6.62
N VAL A 29 -16.52 -2.50 7.73
CA VAL A 29 -17.29 -3.41 8.57
C VAL A 29 -18.53 -2.71 9.12
N ALA A 30 -18.39 -1.50 9.67
CA ALA A 30 -19.52 -0.72 10.16
C ALA A 30 -20.54 -0.44 9.05
N SER A 31 -20.09 -0.06 7.85
CA SER A 31 -20.96 0.21 6.69
C SER A 31 -21.79 -1.02 6.31
N VAL A 32 -21.18 -2.21 6.31
CA VAL A 32 -21.86 -3.49 6.07
C VAL A 32 -22.88 -3.79 7.18
N LEU A 33 -22.50 -3.68 8.45
CA LEU A 33 -23.41 -3.92 9.58
C LEU A 33 -24.61 -2.97 9.54
N PHE A 34 -24.37 -1.68 9.30
CA PHE A 34 -25.42 -0.67 9.24
C PHE A 34 -26.38 -0.88 8.06
N ARG A 35 -25.85 -1.27 6.91
CA ARG A 35 -26.64 -1.53 5.71
C ARG A 35 -27.54 -2.76 5.86
N TYR A 36 -27.01 -3.86 6.42
CA TYR A 36 -27.73 -5.14 6.41
C TYR A 36 -28.45 -5.46 7.72
N ILE A 37 -27.94 -5.01 8.87
CA ILE A 37 -28.54 -5.30 10.20
C ILE A 37 -29.45 -4.16 10.61
N LEU A 38 -28.94 -2.92 10.58
CA LEU A 38 -29.67 -1.75 11.05
C LEU A 38 -30.59 -1.14 9.97
N LEU A 39 -30.51 -1.65 8.74
CA LEU A 39 -31.27 -1.17 7.57
C LEU A 39 -31.15 0.35 7.36
N SER A 40 -30.05 0.95 7.82
CA SER A 40 -29.78 2.40 7.79
C SER A 40 -28.36 2.63 7.28
N PRO A 41 -28.16 2.86 5.97
CA PRO A 41 -26.83 2.95 5.39
C PRO A 41 -26.08 4.23 5.81
N LEU A 42 -24.81 4.07 6.20
CA LEU A 42 -23.90 5.18 6.51
C LEU A 42 -23.44 5.86 5.22
N THR A 43 -24.11 6.93 4.81
CA THR A 43 -23.82 7.66 3.55
C THR A 43 -22.41 8.22 3.47
N TRP A 44 -21.88 8.71 4.60
CA TRP A 44 -20.52 9.28 4.68
C TRP A 44 -19.40 8.23 4.60
N SER A 45 -19.72 6.94 4.84
CA SER A 45 -18.71 5.87 4.88
C SER A 45 -17.98 5.70 3.55
N GLU A 46 -18.67 5.96 2.43
CA GLU A 46 -18.09 5.86 1.09
C GLU A 46 -17.07 6.99 0.82
N GLU A 47 -17.43 8.22 1.16
CA GLU A 47 -16.55 9.38 0.98
C GLU A 47 -15.29 9.26 1.84
N VAL A 48 -15.46 8.95 3.13
CA VAL A 48 -14.33 8.78 4.05
C VAL A 48 -13.46 7.60 3.64
N GLY A 49 -14.07 6.48 3.24
CA GLY A 49 -13.34 5.31 2.73
C GLY A 49 -12.49 5.67 1.52
N ARG A 50 -13.03 6.46 0.58
CA ARG A 50 -12.29 6.88 -0.62
C ARG A 50 -11.09 7.77 -0.27
N TYR A 51 -11.26 8.74 0.62
CA TYR A 51 -10.14 9.58 1.06
C TYR A 51 -9.08 8.78 1.83
N LEU A 52 -9.50 7.84 2.68
CA LEU A 52 -8.58 6.94 3.38
C LEU A 52 -7.79 6.06 2.40
N MET A 53 -8.43 5.50 1.38
CA MET A 53 -7.76 4.72 0.34
C MET A 53 -6.69 5.53 -0.41
N ILE A 54 -6.98 6.80 -0.73
CA ILE A 54 -6.00 7.70 -1.38
C ILE A 54 -4.76 7.87 -0.49
N TRP A 55 -4.96 8.26 0.78
CA TRP A 55 -3.85 8.45 1.72
C TRP A 55 -3.07 7.17 1.99
N LEU A 56 -3.79 6.06 2.22
CA LEU A 56 -3.20 4.75 2.44
C LEU A 56 -2.38 4.31 1.21
N GLY A 57 -2.89 4.53 0.00
CA GLY A 57 -2.20 4.19 -1.25
C GLY A 57 -0.86 4.91 -1.38
N PHE A 58 -0.82 6.22 -1.13
CA PHE A 58 0.44 6.98 -1.16
C PHE A 58 1.45 6.53 -0.10
N LEU A 59 0.99 6.33 1.14
CA LEU A 59 1.87 5.92 2.23
C LEU A 59 2.37 4.47 2.06
N ALA A 60 1.49 3.58 1.63
CA ALA A 60 1.83 2.19 1.34
C ALA A 60 2.79 2.07 0.15
N ALA A 61 2.59 2.86 -0.92
CA ALA A 61 3.50 2.89 -2.06
C ALA A 61 4.91 3.36 -1.65
N SER A 62 5.00 4.43 -0.85
CA SER A 62 6.27 4.91 -0.30
C SER A 62 7.00 3.84 0.52
N LEU A 63 6.26 3.10 1.35
CA LEU A 63 6.82 2.00 2.14
C LEU A 63 7.23 0.80 1.27
N ALA A 64 6.44 0.45 0.26
CA ALA A 64 6.69 -0.67 -0.65
C ALA A 64 7.95 -0.46 -1.49
N VAL A 65 8.13 0.73 -2.06
CA VAL A 65 9.35 1.09 -2.81
C VAL A 65 10.59 0.97 -1.91
N ARG A 66 10.50 1.42 -0.66
CA ARG A 66 11.62 1.36 0.30
C ARG A 66 11.95 -0.04 0.79
N GLN A 67 10.95 -0.91 0.94
CA GLN A 67 11.17 -2.30 1.35
C GLN A 67 11.67 -3.18 0.19
N GLY A 68 11.90 -2.61 -1.00
CA GLY A 68 12.30 -3.36 -2.17
C GLY A 68 11.20 -4.34 -2.61
N LEU A 69 9.95 -4.09 -2.22
CA LEU A 69 8.79 -4.90 -2.57
C LEU A 69 8.36 -4.63 -4.02
N HIS A 70 9.32 -4.67 -4.96
CA HIS A 70 9.05 -4.94 -6.37
C HIS A 70 8.61 -6.40 -6.57
N VAL A 71 7.90 -6.99 -5.60
CA VAL A 71 7.45 -8.38 -5.55
C VAL A 71 6.75 -8.78 -6.84
N GLY A 72 6.00 -7.86 -7.45
CA GLY A 72 5.36 -8.07 -8.75
C GLY A 72 6.36 -8.22 -9.91
N VAL A 73 7.40 -7.38 -9.97
CA VAL A 73 8.44 -7.46 -11.00
C VAL A 73 9.33 -8.67 -10.77
N ASP A 74 9.71 -8.94 -9.52
CA ASP A 74 10.52 -10.10 -9.16
C ASP A 74 9.81 -11.42 -9.46
N PHE A 75 8.50 -11.52 -9.15
CA PHE A 75 7.71 -12.71 -9.44
C PHE A 75 7.53 -12.93 -10.95
N VAL A 76 7.23 -11.87 -11.70
CA VAL A 76 7.12 -11.95 -13.16
C VAL A 76 8.47 -12.37 -13.76
N VAL A 77 9.58 -11.72 -13.39
CA VAL A 77 10.93 -12.04 -13.88
C VAL A 77 11.35 -13.48 -13.55
N GLN A 78 10.92 -14.04 -12.41
CA GLN A 78 11.18 -15.42 -12.03
C GLN A 78 10.31 -16.45 -12.77
N SER A 79 9.15 -16.03 -13.28
CA SER A 79 8.18 -16.90 -13.96
C SER A 79 8.37 -16.99 -15.48
N VAL A 80 9.18 -16.12 -16.09
CA VAL A 80 9.43 -16.11 -17.55
C VAL A 80 10.66 -16.93 -17.95
N ARG A 81 10.65 -17.42 -19.19
CA ARG A 81 11.79 -18.15 -19.80
C ARG A 81 13.11 -17.36 -19.66
N PRO A 82 14.25 -18.04 -19.46
CA PRO A 82 15.53 -17.43 -19.08
C PRO A 82 16.03 -16.38 -20.08
N GLU A 83 15.70 -16.50 -21.37
CA GLU A 83 16.09 -15.55 -22.43
C GLU A 83 15.45 -14.17 -22.27
N ILE A 84 14.19 -14.12 -21.80
CA ILE A 84 13.44 -12.86 -21.60
C ILE A 84 13.81 -12.23 -20.25
N ALA A 85 14.12 -13.06 -19.25
CA ALA A 85 14.54 -12.63 -17.92
C ALA A 85 15.84 -11.80 -17.95
N VAL A 86 16.78 -12.07 -18.87
CA VAL A 86 18.02 -11.29 -19.01
C VAL A 86 17.74 -9.85 -19.46
N TRP A 87 16.86 -9.68 -20.45
CA TRP A 87 16.47 -8.35 -20.94
C TRP A 87 15.66 -7.57 -19.90
N MET A 88 14.76 -8.24 -19.18
CA MET A 88 14.01 -7.61 -18.09
C MET A 88 14.91 -7.17 -16.93
N ARG A 89 15.93 -7.96 -16.56
CA ARG A 89 16.90 -7.56 -15.52
C ARG A 89 17.73 -6.34 -15.93
N ARG A 90 18.13 -6.25 -17.21
CA ARG A 90 18.85 -5.08 -17.73
C ARG A 90 17.98 -3.82 -17.74
N LEU A 91 16.72 -3.94 -18.16
CA LEU A 91 15.76 -2.83 -18.11
C LEU A 91 15.44 -2.41 -16.66
N ALA A 92 15.28 -3.36 -15.75
CA ALA A 92 15.03 -3.08 -14.34
C ALA A 92 16.20 -2.31 -13.70
N HIS A 93 17.45 -2.65 -14.04
CA HIS A 93 18.62 -1.91 -13.57
C HIS A 93 18.69 -0.47 -14.09
N VAL A 94 18.27 -0.22 -15.33
CA VAL A 94 18.26 1.12 -15.93
C VAL A 94 17.08 1.95 -15.42
N ALA A 95 15.93 1.32 -15.12
CA ALA A 95 14.75 2.00 -14.59
C ALA A 95 14.87 2.33 -13.07
N MET A 96 15.74 1.64 -12.35
CA MET A 96 16.01 1.87 -10.91
C MET A 96 17.28 2.70 -10.63
N ALA A 97 17.99 3.16 -11.66
CA ALA A 97 19.14 4.08 -11.57
C ALA A 97 18.70 5.51 -11.88
#